data_AF-A0A8X6PUP9-F1
#
_entry.id   AF-A0A8X6PUP9-F1
#
_cell.length_a   1.000
_cell.length_b   1.000
_cell.length_c   1.000
_cell.angle_alpha   90.00
_cell.angle_beta   90.00
_cell.angle_gamma   90.00
#
_symmetry.space_group_name_H-M   'P 1'
#
loop_
_entity.id
_entity.type
_entity.pdbx_description
1 polymer ?
#
loop_
_entity_poly.entity_id
_entity_poly.type
_entity_poly.pdbx_seq_one_letter_code
_entity_poly.pdbx_strand_id
1 'polypeptide(L)'
;MQSQNINNTAYRPLISCYDCGNPGFIKAKSPKCSLKKERASVNAIQMFTCVTSPVTLLVIEVYEATGTICADIGASQSVGGELMFKFLRNRGLKFTGLYLSIRLADDQQSTPLAQKATMPVTVCGRTFRTGLIFLPHAKGNRTLLGVDFLKTSGIVMNILRKNY
;
A
#
# COMPACT_ATOMS: atom_id res chain seq x y z
N MET A 1 56.58 -26.99 0.67
CA MET A 1 55.11 -26.93 0.53
C MET A 1 54.51 -26.62 1.88
N GLN A 2 53.89 -25.45 2.05
CA GLN A 2 52.73 -25.25 2.91
C GLN A 2 52.18 -23.86 2.58
N SER A 3 51.18 -23.87 1.71
CA SER A 3 50.41 -22.72 1.26
C SER A 3 49.56 -22.18 2.40
N GLN A 4 49.58 -20.86 2.56
CA GLN A 4 48.72 -20.11 3.46
C GLN A 4 47.25 -20.38 3.14
N ASN A 5 46.47 -20.80 4.14
CA ASN A 5 45.02 -20.93 4.04
C ASN A 5 44.39 -19.74 4.77
N ILE A 6 44.19 -18.64 4.03
CA ILE A 6 43.49 -17.46 4.52
C ILE A 6 42.01 -17.83 4.54
N ASN A 7 41.52 -18.18 5.73
CA ASN A 7 40.13 -18.54 5.94
C ASN A 7 39.22 -17.37 5.55
N ASN A 8 38.45 -17.64 4.50
CA ASN A 8 37.44 -16.82 3.86
C ASN A 8 36.39 -16.34 4.89
N THR A 9 36.55 -15.12 5.42
CA THR A 9 35.49 -14.46 6.20
C THR A 9 34.29 -14.25 5.29
N ALA A 10 33.24 -15.05 5.49
CA ALA A 10 31.99 -14.95 4.77
C ALA A 10 31.46 -13.50 4.84
N TYR A 11 31.52 -12.79 3.71
CA TYR A 11 31.00 -11.45 3.56
C TYR A 11 29.50 -11.46 3.89
N ARG A 12 29.13 -11.05 5.11
CA ARG A 12 27.74 -10.78 5.47
C ARG A 12 27.43 -9.35 5.04
N PRO A 13 26.65 -9.13 3.98
CA PRO A 13 26.31 -7.77 3.58
C PRO A 13 25.51 -7.10 4.71
N LEU A 14 25.95 -5.89 5.06
CA LEU A 14 25.41 -5.07 6.15
C LEU A 14 23.93 -4.71 5.97
N ILE A 15 23.46 -4.74 4.72
CA ILE A 15 22.10 -4.36 4.33
C ILE A 15 21.43 -5.52 3.61
N SER A 16 20.18 -5.78 3.94
CA SER A 16 19.33 -6.75 3.25
C SER A 16 18.06 -6.06 2.79
N CYS A 17 17.52 -6.52 1.66
CA CYS A 17 16.27 -5.98 1.15
C CYS A 17 15.16 -6.27 2.17
N TYR A 18 14.54 -5.22 2.70
CA TYR A 18 13.54 -5.35 3.76
C TYR A 18 12.27 -6.11 3.33
N ASP A 19 12.07 -6.34 2.02
CA ASP A 19 10.86 -6.98 1.48
C ASP A 19 11.07 -8.48 1.15
N CYS A 20 12.24 -8.85 0.63
CA CYS A 20 12.55 -10.22 0.21
C CYS A 20 13.77 -10.84 0.91
N GLY A 21 14.39 -10.11 1.85
CA GLY A 21 15.58 -10.53 2.57
C GLY A 21 16.85 -10.62 1.71
N ASN A 22 16.83 -10.12 0.46
CA ASN A 22 17.96 -10.29 -0.46
C ASN A 22 19.21 -9.55 0.07
N PRO A 23 20.30 -10.28 0.43
CA PRO A 23 21.46 -9.67 1.06
C PRO A 23 22.22 -8.77 0.06
N GLY A 24 22.61 -7.57 0.49
CA GLY A 24 23.35 -6.58 -0.31
C GLY A 24 22.50 -5.65 -1.18
N PHE A 25 21.16 -5.75 -1.12
CA PHE A 25 20.27 -4.98 -1.99
C PHE A 25 19.24 -4.16 -1.22
N ILE A 26 19.00 -2.93 -1.65
CA ILE A 26 17.78 -2.18 -1.27
C ILE A 26 16.61 -2.60 -2.17
N LYS A 27 15.36 -2.47 -1.69
CA LYS A 27 14.15 -2.91 -2.42
C LYS A 27 14.11 -2.46 -3.88
N ALA A 28 14.41 -1.19 -4.15
CA ALA A 28 14.38 -0.61 -5.49
C ALA A 28 15.35 -1.29 -6.50
N LYS A 29 16.40 -1.96 -6.01
CA LYS A 29 17.44 -2.59 -6.83
C LYS A 29 17.50 -4.11 -6.65
N SER A 30 16.59 -4.70 -5.87
CA SER A 30 16.62 -6.14 -5.61
C SER A 30 16.10 -6.90 -6.84
N PRO A 31 16.92 -7.73 -7.51
CA PRO A 31 16.48 -8.50 -8.67
C PRO A 31 15.34 -9.48 -8.35
N LYS A 32 15.19 -9.90 -7.08
CA LYS A 32 14.06 -10.71 -6.61
C LYS A 32 12.74 -9.93 -6.55
N CYS A 33 12.79 -8.61 -6.35
CA CYS A 33 11.61 -7.73 -6.29
C CYS A 33 11.28 -7.12 -7.66
N SER A 34 12.24 -7.08 -8.59
CA SER A 34 12.10 -6.45 -9.91
C SER A 34 11.31 -7.29 -10.92
N LEU A 35 10.79 -8.45 -10.55
CA LEU A 35 9.99 -9.29 -11.45
C LEU A 35 8.61 -8.68 -11.67
N LYS A 36 8.43 -8.01 -12.80
CA LYS A 36 7.12 -7.62 -13.35
C LYS A 36 6.31 -8.87 -13.67
N LYS A 37 5.46 -9.30 -12.73
CA LYS A 37 4.23 -10.03 -13.04
C LYS A 37 3.07 -9.12 -12.65
N GLU A 38 2.16 -8.86 -13.59
CA GLU A 38 0.86 -8.25 -13.29
C GLU A 38 0.07 -9.21 -12.40
N ARG A 39 0.32 -9.15 -11.11
CA ARG A 39 -0.59 -9.57 -10.05
C ARG A 39 -0.72 -8.36 -9.13
N ALA A 40 -1.94 -8.03 -8.72
CA ALA A 40 -2.12 -7.00 -7.70
C ALA A 40 -1.52 -7.54 -6.39
N SER A 41 -0.29 -7.13 -6.09
CA SER A 41 0.38 -7.41 -4.83
C SER A 41 0.33 -6.17 -3.96
N VAL A 42 -0.32 -6.25 -2.80
CA VAL A 42 -0.29 -5.16 -1.82
C VAL A 42 0.82 -5.49 -0.83
N ASN A 43 1.94 -4.78 -0.93
CA ASN A 43 3.14 -5.07 -0.12
C ASN A 43 3.01 -4.67 1.36
N ALA A 44 2.00 -3.87 1.70
CA ALA A 44 1.65 -3.58 3.08
C ALA A 44 0.20 -3.06 3.11
N ILE A 45 -0.66 -3.74 3.87
CA ILE A 45 -1.94 -3.18 4.31
C ILE A 45 -1.78 -3.01 5.80
N GLN A 46 -1.59 -1.77 6.27
CA GLN A 46 -1.65 -1.51 7.68
C GLN A 46 -3.13 -1.49 8.09
N MET A 47 -3.68 -2.67 8.39
CA MET A 47 -5.04 -2.84 8.89
C MET A 47 -5.15 -2.50 10.40
N PHE A 48 -4.09 -1.97 11.00
CA PHE A 48 -4.12 -1.52 12.39
C PHE A 48 -4.47 -0.03 12.45
N THR A 49 -5.62 0.26 13.03
CA THR A 49 -5.96 1.59 13.56
C THR A 49 -5.07 1.87 14.77
N CYS A 50 -3.81 2.25 14.55
CA CYS A 50 -3.01 2.84 15.61
C CYS A 50 -3.59 4.24 15.89
N VAL A 51 -4.49 4.31 16.87
CA VAL A 51 -5.24 5.51 17.27
C VAL A 51 -4.37 6.63 17.84
N THR A 52 -3.06 6.42 17.98
CA THR A 52 -2.11 7.34 18.63
C THR A 52 -1.07 7.96 17.68
N SER A 53 -1.05 7.60 16.40
CA SER A 53 -0.11 8.18 15.42
C SER A 53 -0.75 9.31 14.62
N PRO A 54 -0.03 10.40 14.31
CA PRO A 54 -0.54 11.45 13.45
C PRO A 54 -0.87 10.86 12.07
N VAL A 55 -2.16 10.79 11.76
CA VAL A 55 -2.64 10.33 10.45
C VAL A 55 -2.74 11.54 9.53
N THR A 56 -2.08 11.49 8.38
CA THR A 56 -2.27 12.53 7.36
C THR A 56 -3.63 12.31 6.72
N LEU A 57 -4.52 13.29 6.84
CA LEU A 57 -5.87 13.23 6.30
C LEU A 57 -5.99 14.07 5.02
N LEU A 58 -6.68 13.52 4.03
CA LEU A 58 -7.05 14.20 2.80
C LEU A 58 -8.57 14.31 2.72
N VAL A 59 -9.06 15.50 2.39
CA VAL A 59 -10.46 15.70 2.01
C VAL A 59 -10.57 15.37 0.53
N ILE A 60 -11.45 14.42 0.23
CA ILE A 60 -11.75 14.00 -1.13
C ILE A 60 -13.24 14.09 -1.40
N GLU A 61 -13.59 14.14 -2.68
CA GLU A 61 -14.95 14.01 -3.16
C GLU A 61 -15.07 12.80 -4.07
N VAL A 62 -16.11 12.00 -3.83
CA VAL A 62 -16.43 10.77 -4.55
C VAL A 62 -17.94 10.69 -4.71
N TYR A 63 -18.43 10.65 -5.96
CA TYR A 63 -19.87 10.66 -6.26
C TYR A 63 -20.64 11.76 -5.51
N GLU A 64 -20.18 13.01 -5.60
CA GLU A 64 -20.78 14.20 -4.96
C GLU A 64 -20.79 14.16 -3.41
N ALA A 65 -20.18 13.14 -2.80
CA ALA A 65 -20.01 13.05 -1.37
C ALA A 65 -18.58 13.43 -0.99
N THR A 66 -18.45 14.36 -0.04
CA THR A 66 -17.17 14.74 0.53
C THR A 66 -16.86 13.85 1.74
N GLY A 67 -15.62 13.36 1.82
CA GLY A 67 -15.15 12.52 2.91
C GLY A 67 -13.69 12.79 3.26
N THR A 68 -13.32 12.49 4.49
CA THR A 68 -11.93 12.57 4.96
C THR A 68 -11.34 11.16 5.05
N ILE A 69 -10.16 10.98 4.48
CA ILE A 69 -9.51 9.67 4.35
C ILE A 69 -8.01 9.77 4.61
N CYS A 70 -7.34 8.64 4.84
CA CYS A 70 -5.93 8.66 5.20
C CYS A 70 -5.03 8.61 3.96
N ALA A 71 -3.99 9.44 3.93
CA ALA A 71 -2.85 9.25 3.04
C ALA A 71 -1.84 8.31 3.69
N ASP A 72 -1.50 7.22 3.00
CA ASP A 72 -0.64 6.16 3.52
C ASP A 72 0.53 5.91 2.56
N ILE A 73 1.72 6.41 2.93
CA ILE A 73 2.96 6.19 2.17
C ILE A 73 3.50 4.76 2.34
N GLY A 74 3.03 4.00 3.33
CA GLY A 74 3.38 2.60 3.53
C GLY A 74 2.63 1.67 2.58
N ALA A 75 1.43 2.05 2.15
CA ALA A 75 0.62 1.27 1.22
C ALA A 75 1.05 1.50 -0.24
N SER A 76 1.36 0.42 -0.96
CA SER A 76 1.67 0.50 -2.41
C SER A 76 0.41 0.74 -3.26
N GLN A 77 -0.75 0.29 -2.79
CA GLN A 77 -2.03 0.41 -3.48
C GLN A 77 -3.07 1.01 -2.53
N SER A 78 -4.03 1.74 -3.10
CA SER A 78 -5.11 2.33 -2.32
C SER A 78 -6.12 1.25 -1.88
N VAL A 79 -6.56 1.31 -0.62
CA VAL A 79 -7.44 0.33 0.01
C VAL A 79 -8.70 1.02 0.52
N GLY A 80 -9.86 0.50 0.14
CA GLY A 80 -11.15 1.02 0.56
C GLY A 80 -11.62 0.43 1.89
N GLY A 81 -12.10 1.32 2.77
CA GLY A 81 -12.75 0.97 4.02
C GLY A 81 -14.13 0.35 3.82
N GLU A 82 -14.66 -0.29 4.86
CA GLU A 82 -16.01 -0.87 4.84
C GLU A 82 -17.09 0.15 4.45
N LEU A 83 -17.02 1.37 4.99
CA LEU A 83 -18.00 2.42 4.69
C LEU A 83 -17.94 2.87 3.23
N MET A 84 -16.73 3.04 2.67
CA MET A 84 -16.54 3.38 1.26
C MET A 84 -17.07 2.25 0.36
N PHE A 85 -16.81 0.99 0.72
CA PHE A 85 -17.33 -0.17 -0.02
C PHE A 85 -18.86 -0.15 -0.11
N LYS A 86 -19.54 0.01 1.04
CA LYS A 86 -21.01 0.08 1.10
C LYS A 86 -21.55 1.28 0.32
N PHE A 87 -20.94 2.45 0.49
CA PHE A 87 -21.31 3.68 -0.22
C PHE A 87 -21.27 3.50 -1.75
N LEU A 88 -20.16 2.97 -2.27
CA LEU A 88 -19.98 2.75 -3.71
C LEU A 88 -20.92 1.67 -4.25
N ARG A 89 -21.15 0.60 -3.47
CA ARG A 89 -22.11 -0.45 -3.84
C ARG A 89 -23.54 0.09 -3.93
N ASN A 90 -23.95 0.94 -2.99
CA ASN A 90 -25.27 1.58 -3.00
C ASN A 90 -25.46 2.53 -4.19
N ARG A 91 -24.37 3.12 -4.70
CA ARG A 91 -24.34 3.93 -5.93
C ARG A 91 -24.26 3.07 -7.22
N GLY A 92 -24.30 1.74 -7.11
CA GLY A 92 -24.32 0.82 -8.25
C GLY A 92 -22.96 0.54 -8.88
N LEU A 93 -21.84 0.91 -8.24
CA LEU A 93 -20.52 0.61 -8.76
C LEU A 93 -20.29 -0.90 -8.82
N LYS A 94 -19.84 -1.39 -9.98
CA LYS A 94 -19.48 -2.80 -10.16
C LYS A 94 -18.05 -3.04 -9.66
N PHE A 95 -17.87 -4.15 -8.97
CA PHE A 95 -16.59 -4.60 -8.45
C PHE A 95 -16.14 -5.85 -9.20
N THR A 96 -14.84 -5.95 -9.45
CA THR A 96 -14.19 -7.14 -10.00
C THR A 96 -13.53 -7.91 -8.88
N GLY A 97 -13.87 -9.19 -8.72
CA GLY A 97 -13.19 -10.08 -7.78
C GLY A 97 -11.75 -10.34 -8.21
N LEU A 98 -10.83 -10.40 -7.25
CA LEU A 98 -9.45 -10.78 -7.50
C LEU A 98 -8.84 -11.46 -6.27
N TYR A 99 -7.91 -12.38 -6.51
CA TYR A 99 -7.12 -12.98 -5.44
C TYR A 99 -5.90 -12.10 -5.15
N LEU A 100 -5.83 -11.55 -3.94
CA LEU A 100 -4.67 -10.78 -3.50
C LEU A 100 -3.71 -11.69 -2.79
N SER A 101 -2.42 -11.64 -3.14
CA SER A 101 -1.40 -12.11 -2.21
C SER A 101 -1.15 -11.00 -1.21
N ILE A 102 -1.65 -11.17 0.02
CA ILE A 102 -1.37 -10.29 1.14
C ILE A 102 -0.28 -10.95 1.98
N ARG A 103 0.84 -10.26 2.13
CA ARG A 103 1.90 -10.63 3.06
C ARG A 103 1.80 -9.70 4.26
N LEU A 104 1.53 -10.27 5.41
CA LEU A 104 1.50 -9.54 6.68
C LEU A 104 2.93 -9.34 7.20
N ALA A 105 3.08 -8.44 8.18
CA ALA A 105 4.39 -8.10 8.76
C ALA A 105 5.04 -9.25 9.54
N ASP A 106 4.25 -10.25 9.93
CA ASP A 106 4.68 -11.51 10.57
C ASP A 106 5.03 -12.61 9.54
N ASP A 107 5.18 -12.24 8.26
CA ASP A 107 5.44 -13.11 7.10
C ASP A 107 4.31 -14.12 6.81
N GLN A 108 3.16 -14.01 7.49
CA GLN A 108 1.99 -14.79 7.10
C GLN A 108 1.47 -14.32 5.75
N GLN A 109 1.21 -15.28 4.87
CA GLN A 109 0.60 -15.04 3.58
C GLN A 109 -0.84 -15.54 3.57
N SER A 110 -1.73 -14.69 3.10
CA SER A 110 -3.11 -15.07 2.79
C SER A 110 -3.43 -14.69 1.36
N THR A 111 -4.31 -15.49 0.73
CA THR A 111 -4.86 -15.18 -0.59
C THR A 111 -6.36 -14.88 -0.52
N PRO A 112 -6.79 -13.83 0.21
CA PRO A 112 -8.20 -13.56 0.34
C PRO A 112 -8.80 -13.13 -1.00
N LEU A 113 -10.06 -13.49 -1.20
CA LEU A 113 -10.88 -12.92 -2.25
C LEU A 113 -11.12 -11.46 -1.92
N ALA A 114 -10.46 -10.58 -2.67
CA ALA A 114 -10.66 -9.16 -2.62
C ALA A 114 -11.56 -8.71 -3.77
N GLN A 115 -12.02 -7.48 -3.67
CA GLN A 115 -12.76 -6.81 -4.72
C GLN A 115 -12.02 -5.56 -5.14
N LYS A 116 -12.03 -5.23 -6.42
CA LYS A 116 -11.44 -3.99 -6.92
C LYS A 116 -12.45 -3.24 -7.75
N ALA A 117 -12.45 -1.93 -7.59
CA ALA A 117 -13.16 -1.03 -8.47
C ALA A 117 -12.27 0.16 -8.82
N THR A 118 -12.49 0.74 -9.99
CA THR A 118 -11.85 1.99 -10.39
C THR A 118 -12.90 3.07 -10.45
N MET A 119 -12.73 4.14 -9.69
CA MET A 119 -13.67 5.26 -9.64
C MET A 119 -12.95 6.61 -9.67
N PRO A 120 -13.62 7.69 -10.12
CA PRO A 120 -13.09 9.04 -10.00
C PRO A 120 -13.01 9.43 -8.52
N VAL A 121 -11.87 10.00 -8.13
CA VAL A 121 -11.64 10.61 -6.82
C VAL A 121 -11.15 12.03 -7.06
N THR A 122 -11.88 13.01 -6.53
CA THR A 122 -11.53 14.42 -6.63
C THR A 122 -10.82 14.88 -5.36
N VAL A 123 -9.71 15.58 -5.52
CA VAL A 123 -8.96 16.22 -4.43
C VAL A 123 -8.55 17.62 -4.89
N CYS A 124 -8.86 18.64 -4.09
CA CYS A 124 -8.57 20.05 -4.41
C CYS A 124 -9.02 20.46 -5.84
N GLY A 125 -10.22 20.05 -6.26
CA GLY A 125 -10.77 20.36 -7.59
C GLY A 125 -10.19 19.57 -8.76
N ARG A 126 -9.28 18.62 -8.51
CA ARG A 126 -8.68 17.75 -9.54
C ARG A 126 -9.16 16.31 -9.38
N THR A 127 -9.66 15.72 -10.47
CA THR A 127 -10.21 14.36 -10.47
C THR A 127 -9.22 13.36 -11.06
N PHE A 128 -9.01 12.25 -10.34
CA PHE A 128 -8.12 11.17 -10.74
C PHE A 128 -8.88 9.85 -10.79
N ARG A 129 -8.58 9.00 -11.78
CA ARG A 129 -9.09 7.63 -11.79
C ARG A 129 -8.28 6.78 -10.82
N THR A 130 -8.91 6.34 -9.76
CA THR A 130 -8.24 5.63 -8.67
C THR A 130 -8.76 4.21 -8.61
N GLY A 131 -7.85 3.24 -8.54
CA GLY A 131 -8.20 1.86 -8.22
C GLY A 131 -8.23 1.67 -6.71
N LEU A 132 -9.37 1.26 -6.14
CA LEU A 132 -9.45 0.85 -4.74
C LEU A 132 -9.61 -0.66 -4.63
N ILE A 133 -8.84 -1.23 -3.73
CA ILE A 133 -8.95 -2.62 -3.30
C ILE A 133 -9.81 -2.67 -2.04
N PHE A 134 -10.77 -3.57 -2.00
CA PHE A 134 -11.68 -3.80 -0.89
C PHE A 134 -11.51 -5.23 -0.38
N LEU A 135 -11.47 -5.37 0.93
CA LEU A 135 -11.48 -6.65 1.62
C LEU A 135 -12.87 -6.83 2.25
N PRO A 136 -13.81 -7.55 1.61
CA PRO A 136 -15.21 -7.57 2.04
C PRO A 136 -15.43 -8.09 3.48
N HIS A 137 -14.50 -8.90 3.97
CA HIS A 137 -14.52 -9.47 5.32
C HIS A 137 -13.92 -8.52 6.38
N ALA A 138 -13.15 -7.50 5.98
CA ALA A 138 -12.62 -6.52 6.91
C ALA A 138 -13.75 -5.60 7.41
N LYS A 139 -13.80 -5.38 8.74
CA LYS A 139 -14.81 -4.56 9.41
C LYS A 139 -14.15 -3.40 10.12
N GLY A 140 -14.80 -2.23 10.10
CA GLY A 140 -14.30 -1.02 10.76
C GLY A 140 -12.98 -0.45 10.21
N ASN A 141 -12.47 -0.98 9.08
CA ASN A 141 -11.25 -0.48 8.46
C ASN A 141 -11.51 0.86 7.75
N ARG A 142 -10.52 1.76 7.82
CA ARG A 142 -10.56 3.06 7.15
C ARG A 142 -10.17 2.93 5.67
N THR A 143 -10.60 3.89 4.86
CA THR A 143 -10.09 4.05 3.50
C THR A 143 -8.72 4.73 3.54
N LEU A 144 -7.77 4.15 2.81
CA LEU A 144 -6.38 4.58 2.72
C LEU A 144 -6.04 4.83 1.24
N LEU A 145 -5.44 5.98 0.94
CA LEU A 145 -4.83 6.25 -0.36
C LEU A 145 -3.35 5.95 -0.31
N GLY A 146 -2.97 4.95 -1.09
CA GLY A 146 -1.60 4.49 -1.20
C GLY A 146 -0.75 5.37 -2.13
N VAL A 147 0.50 4.95 -2.26
CA VAL A 147 1.50 5.57 -3.14
C VAL A 147 1.07 5.60 -4.60
N ASP A 148 0.23 4.67 -5.04
CA ASP A 148 -0.38 4.67 -6.39
C ASP A 148 -1.16 5.96 -6.67
N PHE A 149 -2.03 6.36 -5.73
CA PHE A 149 -2.77 7.60 -5.84
C PHE A 149 -1.90 8.83 -5.59
N LEU A 150 -1.07 8.80 -4.54
CA LEU A 150 -0.26 9.97 -4.14
C LEU A 150 0.69 10.40 -5.27
N LYS A 151 1.33 9.44 -5.95
CA LYS A 151 2.18 9.73 -7.11
C LYS A 151 1.38 10.29 -8.28
N THR A 152 0.24 9.68 -8.60
CA THR A 152 -0.59 10.10 -9.75
C THR A 152 -1.20 11.49 -9.55
N SER A 153 -1.56 11.82 -8.30
CA SER A 153 -2.11 13.12 -7.93
C SER A 153 -1.05 14.23 -7.76
N GLY A 154 0.23 13.85 -7.65
CA GLY A 154 1.33 14.78 -7.37
C GLY A 154 1.32 15.29 -5.93
N ILE A 155 0.66 14.59 -5.00
CA ILE A 155 0.63 14.96 -3.60
C ILE A 155 1.98 14.59 -2.96
N VAL A 156 2.62 15.60 -2.37
CA VAL A 156 3.87 15.44 -1.61
C VAL A 156 3.57 15.71 -0.14
N MET A 157 3.92 14.75 0.72
CA MET A 157 3.77 14.88 2.16
C MET A 157 4.91 15.74 2.71
N ASN A 158 4.59 16.91 3.26
CA ASN A 158 5.57 17.74 3.97
C ASN A 158 5.65 17.31 5.44
N ILE A 159 6.63 16.46 5.75
CA ILE A 159 6.83 15.86 7.09
C ILE A 159 7.51 16.86 8.07
N LEU A 160 8.01 17.99 7.57
CA LEU A 160 8.76 18.97 8.36
C LEU A 160 7.89 20.05 9.01
N ARG A 161 6.61 20.16 8.65
CA ARG A 161 5.69 21.16 9.21
C ARG A 161 4.79 20.57 10.29
N LYS A 162 5.16 20.79 11.56
CA LYS A 162 4.17 20.86 12.64
C LYS A 162 3.65 22.30 12.68
N ASN A 163 2.47 22.53 12.13
CA ASN A 163 1.73 23.74 12.47
C ASN A 163 1.01 23.44 13.79
N TYR A 164 1.50 24.04 14.87
CA TYR A 164 0.78 24.11 16.14
C TYR A 164 -0.38 25.10 16.03
#